data_AF-K1YJJ0-F1
#
_entry.id   AF-K1YJJ0-F1
#
_cell.length_a   1.000
_cell.length_b   1.000
_cell.length_c   1.000
_cell.angle_alpha   90.00
_cell.angle_beta   90.00
_cell.angle_gamma   90.00
#
_symmetry.space_group_name_H-M   'P 1'
#
loop_
_entity.id
_entity.type
_entity.pdbx_description
1 polymer ?
#
loop_
_entity_poly.entity_id
_entity_poly.type
_entity_poly.pdbx_seq_one_letter_code
_entity_poly.pdbx_strand_id
1 'polypeptide(L)' 'MIRRIGGVLVVVLIVVFGLLQDSRAKETYRIAWSHYTGWEPWEYIRKSGILDKWAEKYGIAIQLDLVNDY' A
#
# COMPACT_ATOMS: atom_id res chain seq x y z
N MET A 1 -41.27 17.27 -2.62
CA MET A 1 -41.03 15.94 -2.02
C MET A 1 -39.68 15.33 -2.46
N ILE A 2 -39.35 15.33 -3.75
CA ILE A 2 -38.10 14.78 -4.33
C ILE A 2 -36.78 15.35 -3.74
N ARG A 3 -36.71 16.66 -3.46
CA ARG A 3 -35.50 17.30 -2.89
C ARG A 3 -35.14 16.83 -1.47
N ARG A 4 -36.13 16.43 -0.68
CA ARG A 4 -35.93 15.91 0.70
C ARG A 4 -35.42 14.48 0.70
N ILE A 5 -35.90 13.67 -0.24
CA ILE A 5 -35.50 12.26 -0.40
C ILE A 5 -34.06 12.17 -0.91
N GLY A 6 -33.68 13.01 -1.88
CA GLY A 6 -32.30 13.07 -2.38
C GLY A 6 -31.29 13.45 -1.30
N GLY A 7 -31.62 14.39 -0.41
CA GLY A 7 -30.75 14.77 0.71
C GLY A 7 -30.52 13.65 1.71
N VAL A 8 -31.57 12.90 2.08
CA VAL A 8 -31.45 11.74 2.98
C VAL A 8 -30.59 10.64 2.35
N LEU A 9 -30.75 10.39 1.05
CA LEU A 9 -30.01 9.36 0.34
C LEU A 9 -28.51 9.67 0.25
N VAL A 10 -28.15 10.94 0.06
CA VAL A 10 -26.75 11.41 0.11
C VAL A 10 -26.15 11.23 1.50
N VAL A 11 -26.90 11.57 2.56
CA VAL A 11 -26.41 11.40 3.94
C VAL A 11 -26.19 9.92 4.27
N VAL A 12 -27.11 9.05 3.87
CA VAL A 12 -26.97 7.59 4.05
C VAL A 12 -25.73 7.07 3.33
N LEU A 13 -25.48 7.49 2.09
CA LEU A 13 -24.29 7.10 1.32
C LEU A 13 -22.99 7.52 2.02
N ILE A 14 -22.92 8.74 2.57
CA ILE A 14 -21.74 9.23 3.29
C ILE A 14 -21.50 8.42 4.58
N VAL A 15 -22.56 8.12 5.34
CA VAL A 15 -22.45 7.33 6.57
C VAL A 15 -21.99 5.90 6.26
N VAL A 16 -22.55 5.26 5.23
CA VAL A 16 -22.13 3.91 4.82
C VAL A 16 -20.66 3.91 4.37
N PHE A 17 -20.22 4.91 3.61
CA PHE A 17 -18.82 5.00 3.15
C PHE A 17 -17.84 5.22 4.31
N GLY A 18 -18.22 6.02 5.32
CA GLY A 18 -17.42 6.23 6.53
C GLY A 18 -17.29 4.97 7.40
N LEU A 19 -18.34 4.14 7.46
CA LEU A 19 -18.33 2.86 8.20
C LEU A 19 -17.50 1.77 7.50
N LEU A 20 -17.20 1.93 6.21
CA LEU A 20 -16.42 0.98 5.41
C LEU A 20 -14.91 1.28 5.39
N GLN A 21 -14.44 2.30 6.11
CA GLN A 21 -13.01 2.59 6.20
C GLN A 21 -12.32 1.62 7.16
N ASP A 22 -11.49 0.73 6.61
CA ASP A 22 -10.55 -0.05 7.41
C ASP A 22 -9.34 0.83 7.74
N SER A 23 -9.28 1.33 8.98
CA SER A 23 -8.21 2.24 9.44
C SER A 23 -7.00 1.50 10.00
N ARG A 24 -6.74 0.26 9.57
CA ARG A 24 -5.53 -0.46 9.98
C ARG A 24 -4.30 0.26 9.45
N ALA A 25 -3.41 0.62 10.38
CA ALA A 25 -2.10 1.15 10.01
C ALA A 25 -1.41 0.16 9.06
N LYS A 26 -0.83 0.67 7.97
CA LYS A 26 -0.11 -0.18 7.01
C LYS A 26 0.98 -0.95 7.74
N GLU A 27 0.90 -2.27 7.70
CA GLU A 27 1.96 -3.11 8.22
C GLU A 27 3.22 -2.87 7.39
N THR A 28 4.35 -2.64 8.06
CA THR A 28 5.63 -2.38 7.41
C THR A 28 6.49 -3.63 7.47
N TYR A 29 6.84 -4.15 6.29
CA TYR A 29 7.72 -5.30 6.12
C TYR A 29 9.10 -4.80 5.69
N ARG A 30 10.12 -5.11 6.48
CA ARG A 30 11.51 -4.77 6.16
C ARG A 30 12.25 -5.99 5.64
N ILE A 31 12.89 -5.83 4.49
CA ILE A 31 13.64 -6.87 3.80
C ILE A 31 15.07 -6.38 3.69
N ALA A 32 15.99 -7.10 4.33
CA ALA A 32 17.41 -6.89 4.16
C ALA A 32 17.94 -7.80 3.05
N TRP A 33 18.86 -7.28 2.23
CA TRP A 33 19.60 -8.07 1.25
C TRP A 33 21.05 -7.61 1.21
N SER A 34 21.97 -8.49 0.85
CA SER A 34 23.37 -8.15 0.60
C SER A 34 23.69 -8.21 -0.89
N HIS A 35 24.66 -7.41 -1.31
CA HIS A 35 25.12 -7.42 -2.69
C HIS A 35 25.80 -8.74 -3.01
N TYR A 36 25.46 -9.33 -4.16
CA TYR A 36 26.20 -10.45 -4.72
C TYR A 36 26.59 -10.11 -6.15
N THR A 37 27.90 -10.04 -6.40
CA THR A 37 28.45 -9.61 -7.68
C THR A 37 27.95 -10.51 -8.81
N GLY A 38 27.41 -9.89 -9.87
CA GLY A 38 26.88 -10.58 -11.03
C GLY A 38 25.41 -11.00 -10.93
N TRP A 39 24.75 -10.79 -9.78
CA TRP A 39 23.32 -11.04 -9.63
C TRP A 39 22.68 -10.07 -8.62
N GLU A 40 22.06 -9.00 -9.13
CA GLU A 40 21.40 -7.95 -8.32
C GLU A 40 19.88 -7.86 -8.59
N PRO A 41 19.10 -8.94 -8.35
CA PRO A 41 17.67 -8.94 -8.67
C PRO A 41 16.91 -7.94 -7.80
N TRP A 42 17.32 -7.73 -6.55
CA TRP A 42 16.66 -6.83 -5.61
C TRP A 42 16.72 -5.37 -6.05
N GLU A 43 17.86 -4.96 -6.61
CA GLU A 43 18.04 -3.62 -7.16
C GLU A 43 17.19 -3.40 -8.42
N TYR A 44 17.11 -4.41 -9.29
CA TYR A 44 16.19 -4.38 -10.43
C TYR A 44 14.73 -4.31 -10.00
N ILE A 45 14.32 -5.13 -9.03
CA ILE A 45 12.96 -5.18 -8.47
C ILE A 45 12.57 -3.82 -7.86
N ARG A 46 13.50 -3.16 -7.15
CA ARG A 46 13.32 -1.81 -6.62
C ARG A 46 13.10 -0.80 -7.74
N LYS A 47 14.00 -0.77 -8.74
CA LYS A 47 13.95 0.20 -9.87
C LYS A 47 12.75 0.00 -10.80
N SER A 48 12.25 -1.23 -10.92
CA SER A 48 11.11 -1.56 -11.78
C SER A 48 9.74 -1.25 -11.16
N GLY A 49 9.68 -0.80 -9.90
CA GLY A 49 8.43 -0.50 -9.20
C GLY A 49 7.61 -1.74 -8.82
N ILE A 50 8.20 -2.95 -8.89
CA ILE A 50 7.51 -4.19 -8.53
C ILE A 50 7.12 -4.17 -7.06
N LEU A 51 7.99 -3.68 -6.17
CA LEU A 51 7.69 -3.58 -4.74
C LEU A 51 6.52 -2.64 -4.47
N ASP A 52 6.47 -1.49 -5.14
CA ASP A 52 5.38 -0.52 -4.97
C ASP A 52 4.04 -1.11 -5.40
N LYS A 53 4.02 -1.81 -6.55
CA LYS A 53 2.82 -2.51 -7.04
C LYS A 53 2.28 -3.52 -6.02
N TRP A 54 3.15 -4.27 -5.36
CA TRP A 54 2.75 -5.26 -4.35
C TRP A 54 2.34 -4.59 -3.02
N ALA A 55 3.05 -3.54 -2.61
CA ALA A 55 2.71 -2.76 -1.43
C ALA A 55 1.31 -2.14 -1.56
N GLU A 56 1.00 -1.55 -2.72
CA GLU A 56 -0.32 -1.00 -3.03
C GLU A 56 -1.40 -2.07 -3.00
N LYS A 57 -1.17 -3.20 -3.69
CA LYS A 57 -2.15 -4.30 -3.78
C LYS A 57 -2.57 -4.83 -2.42
N TYR A 58 -1.65 -4.90 -1.46
CA TYR A 58 -1.91 -5.48 -0.14
C TYR A 58 -2.11 -4.44 0.96
N GLY A 59 -2.06 -3.14 0.65
CA GLY A 59 -2.18 -2.10 1.66
C GLY A 59 -1.07 -2.15 2.72
N ILE A 60 0.12 -2.61 2.34
CA ILE A 60 1.31 -2.71 3.21
C ILE A 60 2.36 -1.67 2.83
N ALA A 61 3.41 -1.55 3.63
CA ALA A 61 4.64 -0.85 3.27
C ALA A 61 5.78 -1.86 3.16
N ILE A 62 6.61 -1.75 2.13
CA ILE A 62 7.79 -2.59 1.95
C ILE A 62 9.01 -1.69 1.98
N GLN A 63 9.94 -1.98 2.89
CA GLN A 63 11.25 -1.35 2.95
C GLN A 63 12.30 -2.37 2.53
N LEU A 64 13.08 -2.05 1.50
CA LEU A 64 14.18 -2.88 1.02
C LEU A 64 15.50 -2.18 1.36
N ASP A 65 16.25 -2.74 2.31
CA ASP A 65 17.51 -2.20 2.79
C ASP A 65 18.68 -3.06 2.28
N LEU A 66 19.64 -2.42 1.61
CA LEU A 66 20.92 -3.04 1.28
C LEU A 66 21.81 -3.05 2.53
N VAL A 67 22.22 -4.24 2.95
CA VAL A 67 23.21 -4.47 3.99
C VAL A 67 24.53 -4.82 3.31
N ASN A 68 25.49 -3.91 3.37
CA ASN A 68 26.82 -4.15 2.85
C ASN A 68 27.53 -5.20 3.70
N ASP A 69 28.24 -6.10 3.03
CA ASP A 69 29.02 -7.19 3.61
C ASP A 69 30.53 -6.87 3.76
N TYR A 70 30.95 -5.67 3.32
CA TYR A 70 32.32 -5.14 3.42
C TYR A 70 32.33 -3.65 3.78
#